data_AF-C6THD2-F1
#
_entry.id   AF-C6THD2-F1
#
_cell.length_a   1.000
_cell.length_b   1.000
_cell.length_c   1.000
_cell.angle_alpha   90.00
_cell.angle_beta   90.00
_cell.angle_gamma   90.00
#
_symmetry.space_group_name_H-M   'P 1'
#
loop_
_entity.id
_entity.type
_entity.pdbx_description
1 polymer ?
#
loop_
_entity_poly.entity_id
_entity_poly.type
_entity_poly.pdbx_seq_one_letter_code
_entity_poly.pdbx_strand_id
1 'polypeptide(L)'
;MTSAVKDLLNLAPLDKVMFSTDAYTFPETFYLGAKNSREVVFSVLHDACIDGELSIPEAVEAAKDILARNAIRFYKISSPTNAGPP
;
A
#
# COMPACT_ATOMS: atom_id res chain seq x y z
N MET A 1 -3.21 -12.65 8.20
CA MET A 1 -3.12 -11.32 7.56
C MET A 1 -2.96 -11.46 6.05
N THR A 2 -1.98 -12.24 5.57
CA THR A 2 -1.76 -12.50 4.14
C THR A 2 -3.00 -13.01 3.39
N SER A 3 -3.74 -13.98 3.95
CA SER A 3 -4.99 -14.47 3.34
C SER A 3 -6.04 -13.36 3.17
N ALA A 4 -6.29 -12.58 4.21
CA ALA A 4 -7.23 -11.47 4.16
C ALA A 4 -6.83 -10.39 3.14
N VAL A 5 -5.53 -10.11 3.00
CA VAL A 5 -5.04 -9.18 1.97
C VAL A 5 -5.20 -9.78 0.58
N LYS A 6 -4.87 -11.07 0.38
CA LYS A 6 -5.10 -11.75 -0.91
C LYS A 6 -6.57 -11.72 -1.31
N ASP A 7 -7.48 -12.07 -0.39
CA ASP A 7 -8.92 -12.03 -0.63
C ASP A 7 -9.42 -10.60 -0.93
N LEU A 8 -8.89 -9.59 -0.24
CA LEU A 8 -9.21 -8.20 -0.48
C LEU A 8 -8.80 -7.75 -1.89
N LEU A 9 -7.58 -8.10 -2.33
CA LEU A 9 -7.08 -7.73 -3.67
C LEU A 9 -7.80 -8.49 -4.79
N ASN A 10 -8.36 -9.67 -4.51
CA ASN A 10 -9.23 -10.39 -5.45
C ASN A 10 -10.62 -9.76 -5.60
N LEU A 11 -11.11 -9.07 -4.56
CA LEU A 11 -12.46 -8.49 -4.55
C LEU A 11 -12.48 -7.02 -5.01
N ALA A 12 -11.44 -6.25 -4.66
CA ALA A 12 -11.40 -4.82 -4.87
C ALA A 12 -10.30 -4.41 -5.87
N PRO A 13 -10.56 -3.42 -6.75
CA PRO A 13 -9.53 -2.82 -7.58
C PRO A 13 -8.34 -2.29 -6.75
N LEU A 14 -7.12 -2.53 -7.24
CA LEU A 14 -5.87 -2.15 -6.55
C LEU A 14 -5.77 -0.63 -6.30
N ASP A 15 -6.36 0.19 -7.17
CA ASP A 15 -6.41 1.65 -7.08
C ASP A 15 -7.39 2.17 -6.02
N LYS A 16 -8.10 1.28 -5.31
CA LYS A 16 -9.02 1.62 -4.22
C LYS A 16 -8.58 1.11 -2.86
N VAL A 17 -7.69 0.13 -2.82
CA VAL A 17 -7.19 -0.44 -1.57
C VAL A 17 -6.16 0.49 -0.94
N MET A 18 -6.27 0.76 0.36
CA MET A 18 -5.39 1.66 1.09
C MET A 18 -4.88 1.01 2.37
N PHE A 19 -3.67 1.36 2.76
CA PHE A 19 -3.08 0.95 4.03
C PHE A 19 -3.10 2.08 5.06
N SER A 20 -3.40 1.73 6.31
CA SER A 20 -3.14 2.55 7.49
C SER A 20 -2.53 1.66 8.57
N THR A 21 -1.60 2.21 9.34
CA THR A 21 -1.05 1.53 10.52
C THR A 21 -2.08 1.42 11.64
N ASP A 22 -3.09 2.29 11.63
CA ASP A 22 -4.05 2.52 12.73
C ASP A 22 -3.35 2.69 14.10
N ALA A 23 -2.11 3.16 14.06
CA ALA A 23 -1.26 3.30 15.24
C ALA A 23 -1.69 4.51 16.06
N TYR A 24 -1.58 4.36 17.38
CA TYR A 24 -1.86 5.39 18.37
C TYR A 24 -0.84 5.31 19.52
N THR A 25 -0.65 6.43 20.23
CA THR A 25 0.22 6.59 21.41
C THR A 25 1.74 6.50 21.19
N PHE A 26 2.28 5.40 20.65
CA PHE A 26 3.72 5.14 20.64
C PHE A 26 4.32 5.19 19.22
N PRO A 27 5.42 5.92 18.97
CA PRO A 27 6.02 6.03 17.63
C PRO A 27 6.45 4.67 17.04
N GLU A 28 6.82 3.72 17.88
CA GLU A 28 7.24 2.37 17.48
C GLU A 28 6.12 1.60 16.78
N THR A 29 4.86 1.84 17.14
CA THR A 29 3.72 1.14 16.52
C THR A 29 3.47 1.62 15.10
N PHE A 30 3.72 2.91 14.80
CA PHE A 30 3.71 3.43 13.43
C PHE A 30 4.78 2.75 12.58
N TYR A 31 6.00 2.67 13.10
CA TYR A 31 7.11 2.04 12.37
C TYR A 31 6.87 0.54 12.16
N LEU A 32 6.51 -0.19 13.21
CA LEU A 32 6.29 -1.62 13.15
C LEU A 32 5.10 -1.96 12.25
N GLY A 33 4.00 -1.21 12.34
CA GLY A 33 2.85 -1.37 11.46
C GLY A 33 3.22 -1.16 9.99
N ALA A 34 3.98 -0.11 9.69
CA ALA A 34 4.42 0.19 8.33
C ALA A 34 5.44 -0.83 7.78
N LYS A 35 6.30 -1.38 8.64
CA LYS A 35 7.24 -2.44 8.25
C LYS A 35 6.50 -3.74 7.93
N ASN A 36 5.65 -4.19 8.85
CA ASN A 36 4.94 -5.47 8.71
C ASN A 36 3.97 -5.43 7.52
N SER A 37 3.34 -4.30 7.24
CA SER A 37 2.44 -4.18 6.09
C SER A 37 3.18 -4.28 4.76
N ARG A 38 4.40 -3.73 4.65
CA ARG A 38 5.25 -3.88 3.46
C ARG A 38 5.62 -5.33 3.22
N GLU A 39 5.93 -6.09 4.27
CA GLU A 39 6.25 -7.52 4.16
C GLU A 39 5.04 -8.34 3.69
N VAL A 40 3.84 -8.07 4.24
CA VAL A 40 2.61 -8.76 3.83
C VAL A 40 2.22 -8.41 2.38
N VAL A 41 2.23 -7.12 2.03
CA VAL A 41 1.91 -6.65 0.66
C VAL A 41 2.91 -7.22 -0.34
N PHE A 42 4.21 -7.25 0.01
CA PHE A 42 5.24 -7.87 -0.82
C PHE A 42 4.94 -9.35 -1.07
N SER A 43 4.65 -10.12 -0.01
CA SER A 43 4.36 -11.56 -0.16
C SER A 43 3.17 -11.81 -1.08
N VAL A 44 2.07 -11.07 -0.93
CA VAL A 44 0.87 -11.27 -1.77
C VAL A 44 1.13 -10.90 -3.23
N LEU A 45 1.78 -9.76 -3.48
CA LEU A 45 2.09 -9.33 -4.85
C LEU A 45 3.17 -10.18 -5.51
N HIS A 46 4.13 -10.68 -4.73
CA HIS A 46 5.12 -11.65 -5.18
C HIS A 46 4.44 -12.93 -5.67
N ASP A 47 3.55 -13.49 -4.87
CA ASP A 47 2.85 -14.73 -5.22
C ASP A 47 1.98 -14.50 -6.47
N ALA A 48 1.29 -13.36 -6.58
CA ALA A 48 0.55 -12.97 -7.79
C ALA A 48 1.45 -12.85 -9.03
N CYS A 49 2.71 -12.44 -8.89
CA CYS A 49 3.67 -12.43 -9.98
C CYS A 49 4.12 -13.84 -10.38
N ILE A 50 4.35 -14.72 -9.40
CA ILE A 50 4.74 -16.12 -9.66
C ILE A 50 3.60 -16.89 -10.34
N ASP A 51 2.35 -16.64 -9.91
CA ASP A 51 1.15 -17.22 -10.48
C ASP A 51 0.79 -16.63 -11.88
N GLY A 52 1.49 -15.57 -12.30
CA GLY A 52 1.31 -14.92 -13.60
C GLY A 52 0.09 -13.99 -13.69
N GLU A 53 -0.52 -13.64 -12.56
CA GLU A 53 -1.66 -12.73 -12.47
C GLU A 53 -1.24 -11.26 -12.66
N LEU A 54 -0.01 -10.92 -12.24
CA LEU A 54 0.59 -9.60 -12.39
C LEU A 54 1.98 -9.70 -13.00
N SER A 55 2.34 -8.72 -13.82
CA SER A 55 3.75 -8.47 -14.17
C SER A 55 4.47 -7.73 -13.03
N ILE A 56 5.80 -7.84 -12.99
CA ILE A 56 6.64 -7.14 -11.99
C ILE A 56 6.38 -5.62 -12.01
N PRO A 57 6.29 -4.92 -13.17
CA PRO A 57 5.97 -3.50 -13.19
C PRO A 57 4.59 -3.18 -12.59
N GLU A 58 3.57 -4.00 -12.87
CA GLU A 58 2.23 -3.81 -12.32
C GLU A 58 2.21 -4.01 -10.80
N ALA A 59 2.91 -5.03 -10.29
CA ALA A 59 3.04 -5.25 -8.86
C ALA A 59 3.74 -4.08 -8.14
N VAL A 60 4.77 -3.50 -8.76
CA VAL A 60 5.46 -2.32 -8.22
C VAL A 60 4.53 -1.10 -8.16
N GLU A 61 3.72 -0.88 -9.20
CA GLU A 61 2.74 0.22 -9.20
C GLU A 61 1.63 -0.03 -8.18
N ALA A 62 1.11 -1.26 -8.08
CA ALA A 62 0.13 -1.65 -7.07
C ALA A 62 0.64 -1.40 -5.64
N ALA A 63 1.89 -1.74 -5.35
CA ALA A 63 2.49 -1.49 -4.04
C ALA A 63 2.55 0.01 -3.71
N LYS A 64 2.93 0.86 -4.69
CA LYS A 64 2.95 2.33 -4.52
C LYS A 64 1.55 2.90 -4.31
N ASP A 65 0.57 2.34 -5.01
CA ASP A 65 -0.82 2.78 -4.91
C ASP A 65 -1.41 2.45 -3.53
N ILE A 66 -1.29 1.18 -3.10
CA ILE A 66 -1.79 0.70 -1.81
C ILE A 66 -1.15 1.44 -0.63
N LEU A 67 0.18 1.63 -0.67
CA LEU A 67 0.94 2.17 0.46
C LEU A 67 1.04 3.69 0.49
N ALA A 68 0.68 4.40 -0.59
CA ALA A 68 0.82 5.85 -0.65
C ALA A 68 -0.17 6.55 -1.59
N ARG A 69 -0.15 6.25 -2.89
CA ARG A 69 -0.81 7.13 -3.88
C ARG A 69 -2.33 7.16 -3.75
N ASN A 70 -2.95 6.04 -3.37
CA ASN A 70 -4.40 5.98 -3.17
C ASN A 70 -4.83 6.92 -2.04
N ALA A 71 -4.12 6.90 -0.90
CA ALA A 71 -4.37 7.78 0.22
C ALA A 71 -4.09 9.26 -0.12
N ILE A 72 -2.98 9.54 -0.80
CA ILE A 72 -2.64 10.91 -1.24
C ILE A 72 -3.74 11.47 -2.15
N ARG A 73 -4.20 10.70 -3.13
CA ARG A 73 -5.26 11.09 -4.06
C ARG A 73 -6.60 11.26 -3.35
N PHE A 74 -6.98 10.32 -2.49
CA PHE A 74 -8.28 10.32 -1.81
C PHE A 74 -8.40 11.45 -0.78
N TYR A 75 -7.39 11.60 0.08
CA TYR A 75 -7.37 12.63 1.13
C TYR A 75 -6.83 13.98 0.65
N LYS A 76 -6.42 14.10 -0.62
CA LYS A 76 -5.83 15.31 -1.20
C LYS A 76 -4.63 15.82 -0.38
N ILE A 77 -3.77 14.90 0.03
CA ILE A 77 -2.60 15.22 0.85
C ILE A 77 -1.63 16.03 -0.02
N SER A 78 -1.41 17.29 0.33
CA SER A 78 -0.45 18.14 -0.36
C SER A 78 0.97 17.64 -0.09
N SER A 79 1.65 17.16 -1.12
CA SER A 79 3.08 16.96 -1.07
C SER A 79 3.77 18.33 -0.97
N PRO A 80 4.69 18.56 -0.01
CA PRO A 80 5.48 19.79 0.03
C PRO A 80 6.33 20.01 -1.24
N THR A 81 6.47 19.02 -2.12
CA THR A 81 7.18 19.13 -3.41
C THR A 81 6.38 19.90 -4.48
N ASN A 82 5.08 20.18 -4.26
CA ASN A 82 4.23 20.97 -5.17
C ASN A 82 3.88 22.37 -4.62
N ALA A 83 4.44 22.77 -3.48
CA ALA A 83 4.32 24.14 -3.02
C ALA A 83 5.28 25.01 -3.86
N GLY A 84 4.74 25.89 -4.70
CA GLY A 84 5.52 26.97 -5.28
C GLY A 84 6.19 27.80 -4.18
N PRO A 85 7.27 28.55 -4.49
CA PRO A 85 7.93 29.38 -3.49
C PRO A 85 6.93 30.36 -2.85
N PRO A 86 7.18 30.77 -1.59
CA PRO A 86 6.29 31.66 -0.84
C PRO A 86 6.03 32.98 -1.56
#